data_AF-A0A3P7MJE9-F1
#
_entry.id   AF-A0A3P7MJE9-F1
#
_cell.length_a   1.000
_cell.length_b   1.000
_cell.length_c   1.000
_cell.angle_alpha   90.00
_cell.angle_beta   90.00
_cell.angle_gamma   90.00
#
_symmetry.space_group_name_H-M   'P 1'
#
loop_
_entity.id
_entity.type
_entity.pdbx_description
1 polymer ?
#
loop_
_entity_poly.entity_id
_entity_poly.type
_entity_poly.pdbx_seq_one_letter_code
_entity_poly.pdbx_strand_id
1 'polypeptide(L)'
;MVEPTLVMEPPITSLFECISGGILHLDKAAKVMASKMRGGSFNQAAHDVNFLKSDIATEANFRFDDLNRLYRPDATHSNALATGLMSELALSRQQKVAQLLEITEKTTPPSQDRTLSLQKLR
;
A
#
# COMPACT_ATOMS: atom_id res chain seq x y z
N MET A 1 -10.49 37.94 24.45
CA MET A 1 -10.74 37.44 23.08
C MET A 1 -9.58 36.51 22.77
N VAL A 2 -9.85 35.21 22.57
CA VAL A 2 -8.81 34.23 22.24
C VAL A 2 -8.77 34.17 20.71
N GLU A 3 -7.68 34.64 20.10
CA GLU A 3 -7.45 34.46 18.67
C GLU A 3 -7.43 32.96 18.35
N PRO A 4 -8.17 32.50 17.32
CA PRO A 4 -8.04 31.13 16.88
C PRO A 4 -6.68 31.00 16.20
N THR A 5 -5.73 30.37 16.88
CA THR A 5 -4.48 29.94 16.28
C THR A 5 -4.83 29.03 15.11
N LEU A 6 -4.71 29.54 13.89
CA LEU A 6 -4.75 28.71 12.69
C LEU A 6 -3.57 27.75 12.82
N VAL A 7 -3.85 26.54 13.30
CA VAL A 7 -2.87 25.45 13.32
C VAL A 7 -2.60 25.13 11.85
N MET A 8 -1.61 25.79 11.27
CA MET A 8 -1.05 25.38 9.99
C MET A 8 -0.43 24.01 10.23
N GLU A 9 -1.16 22.95 9.88
CA GLU A 9 -0.57 21.61 9.83
C GLU A 9 0.68 21.67 8.95
N PRO A 10 1.82 21.12 9.42
CA PRO A 10 3.05 21.14 8.64
C PRO A 10 2.79 20.46 7.28
N PRO A 11 3.40 20.97 6.19
CA PRO A 11 3.18 20.41 4.87
C PRO A 11 3.57 18.94 4.86
N ILE A 12 2.62 18.08 4.51
CA ILE A 12 2.85 16.64 4.42
C ILE A 12 3.93 16.40 3.36
N THR A 13 5.06 15.86 3.78
CA THR A 13 6.23 15.65 2.92
C THR A 13 6.37 14.19 2.48
N SER A 14 5.67 13.27 3.15
CA SER A 14 5.78 11.83 2.92
C SER A 14 4.42 11.17 2.74
N LEU A 15 4.37 10.10 1.95
CA LEU A 15 3.15 9.27 1.83
C LEU A 15 2.82 8.54 3.14
N PHE A 16 3.82 8.24 3.95
CA PHE A 16 3.61 7.60 5.26
C PHE A 16 2.83 8.48 6.24
N GLU A 17 2.99 9.80 6.14
CA GLU A 17 2.24 10.78 6.93
C GLU A 17 0.76 10.85 6.51
N CYS A 18 0.39 10.26 5.37
CA CYS A 18 -1.01 10.11 4.96
C CYS A 18 -1.69 8.90 5.61
N ILE A 19 -0.97 8.09 6.38
CA ILE A 19 -1.50 6.94 7.12
C ILE A 19 -1.73 7.34 8.57
N SER A 20 -2.96 7.23 9.05
CA SER A 20 -3.32 7.48 10.44
C SER A 20 -4.21 6.37 10.97
N GLY A 21 -3.84 5.75 12.09
CA GLY A 21 -4.61 4.66 12.71
C GLY A 21 -4.84 3.46 11.77
N GLY A 22 -3.88 3.15 10.88
CA GLY A 22 -4.02 2.09 9.88
C GLY A 22 -4.93 2.44 8.69
N ILE A 23 -5.28 3.71 8.53
CA ILE A 23 -6.06 4.21 7.40
C ILE A 23 -5.19 5.13 6.54
N LEU A 24 -5.03 4.79 5.26
CA LEU A 24 -4.43 5.64 4.24
C LEU A 24 -5.47 6.59 3.67
N HIS A 25 -5.28 7.89 3.92
CA HIS A 25 -6.08 8.97 3.36
C HIS A 25 -5.62 9.26 1.92
N LEU A 26 -6.34 8.73 0.94
CA LEU A 26 -5.96 8.79 -0.47
C LEU A 26 -6.02 10.21 -1.04
N ASP A 27 -6.87 11.07 -0.49
CA ASP A 27 -6.95 12.48 -0.91
C ASP A 27 -5.68 13.25 -0.53
N LYS A 28 -5.17 13.02 0.70
CA LYS A 28 -3.92 13.58 1.19
C LYS A 28 -2.74 13.01 0.40
N ALA A 29 -2.74 11.70 0.18
CA ALA A 29 -1.70 11.03 -0.61
C ALA A 29 -1.64 11.56 -2.05
N ALA A 30 -2.79 11.70 -2.71
CA ALA A 30 -2.87 12.26 -4.06
C ALA A 30 -2.33 13.70 -4.13
N LYS A 31 -2.64 14.55 -3.13
CA LYS A 31 -2.10 15.91 -3.04
C LYS A 31 -0.57 15.90 -2.88
N VAL A 32 -0.03 15.01 -2.06
CA VAL A 32 1.43 14.86 -1.87
C VAL A 32 2.10 14.41 -3.16
N MET A 33 1.56 13.39 -3.84
CA MET A 33 2.09 12.91 -5.13
C MET A 33 2.04 14.01 -6.18
N ALA A 34 0.90 14.68 -6.34
CA ALA A 34 0.72 15.77 -7.30
C ALA A 34 1.70 16.92 -7.03
N SER A 35 1.92 17.28 -5.77
CA SER A 35 2.87 18.32 -5.37
C SER A 35 4.31 17.94 -5.73
N LYS A 36 4.73 16.71 -5.40
CA LYS A 36 6.07 16.19 -5.75
C LYS A 36 6.29 16.07 -7.25
N MET A 37 5.29 15.59 -8.00
CA MET A 37 5.37 15.48 -9.46
C MET A 37 5.49 16.86 -10.10
N ARG A 38 4.68 17.82 -9.67
CA ARG A 38 4.74 19.21 -10.17
C ARG A 38 6.07 19.88 -9.84
N GLY A 39 6.64 19.60 -8.67
CA GLY A 39 7.94 20.10 -8.24
C GLY A 39 9.14 19.34 -8.82
N GLY A 40 8.94 18.30 -9.64
CA GLY A 40 10.02 17.46 -10.16
C GLY A 40 10.78 16.65 -9.11
N SER A 41 10.24 16.53 -7.89
CA SER A 41 10.86 15.83 -6.75
C SER A 41 10.25 14.45 -6.48
N PHE A 42 9.37 13.99 -7.36
CA PHE A 42 8.80 12.66 -7.25
C PHE A 42 9.84 11.58 -7.61
N ASN A 43 10.22 10.78 -6.62
CA ASN A 43 11.15 9.67 -6.79
C ASN A 43 10.38 8.35 -6.91
N GLN A 44 10.22 7.87 -8.15
CA GLN A 44 9.53 6.61 -8.45
C GLN A 44 10.18 5.41 -7.76
N ALA A 45 11.52 5.33 -7.73
CA ALA A 45 12.20 4.20 -7.10
C ALA A 45 11.95 4.14 -5.59
N ALA A 46 11.95 5.28 -4.91
CA ALA A 46 11.61 5.38 -3.49
C ALA A 46 10.13 5.06 -3.23
N HIS A 47 9.24 5.47 -4.12
CA HIS A 47 7.82 5.10 -4.07
C HIS A 47 7.64 3.57 -4.14
N ASP A 48 8.26 2.93 -5.13
CA ASP A 48 8.07 1.50 -5.41
C ASP A 48 8.72 0.61 -4.34
N VAL A 49 9.91 0.97 -3.88
CA VAL A 49 10.67 0.15 -2.92
C VAL A 49 10.26 0.44 -1.48
N ASN A 50 10.10 1.72 -1.11
CA ASN A 50 9.90 2.06 0.28
C ASN A 50 8.42 2.12 0.64
N PHE A 51 7.57 2.74 -0.19
CA PHE A 51 6.16 2.89 0.15
C PHE A 51 5.34 1.65 -0.25
N LEU A 52 5.29 1.30 -1.54
CA LEU A 52 4.43 0.21 -2.04
C LEU A 52 4.75 -1.16 -1.43
N LYS A 53 5.99 -1.42 -1.03
CA LYS A 53 6.39 -2.69 -0.41
C LYS A 53 6.35 -2.68 1.11
N SER A 54 6.13 -1.53 1.76
CA SER A 54 6.04 -1.48 3.22
C SER A 54 4.80 -2.21 3.74
N ASP A 55 4.94 -2.91 4.86
CA ASP A 55 3.81 -3.62 5.49
C ASP A 55 2.73 -2.62 5.92
N ILE A 56 3.14 -1.50 6.50
CA ILE A 56 2.26 -0.42 6.95
C ILE A 56 1.35 0.08 5.80
N ALA A 57 1.89 0.28 4.59
CA ALA A 57 1.08 0.74 3.47
C ALA A 57 0.23 -0.38 2.86
N THR A 58 0.77 -1.61 2.76
CA THR A 58 0.03 -2.74 2.17
C THR A 58 -1.11 -3.25 3.05
N GLU A 59 -1.05 -3.04 4.36
CA GLU A 59 -2.08 -3.43 5.32
C GLU A 59 -3.08 -2.31 5.65
N ALA A 60 -2.80 -1.08 5.21
CA ALA A 60 -3.68 0.05 5.48
C ALA A 60 -5.04 -0.10 4.78
N ASN A 61 -6.11 0.31 5.47
CA ASN A 61 -7.42 0.50 4.85
C ASN A 61 -7.45 1.82 4.08
N PHE A 62 -8.27 1.89 3.03
CA PHE A 62 -8.33 3.08 2.18
C PHE A 62 -9.50 3.99 2.54
N ARG A 63 -9.23 5.31 2.55
CA ARG A 63 -10.27 6.33 2.70
C ARG A 63 -10.19 7.35 1.56
N PHE A 64 -11.32 7.55 0.90
CA PHE A 64 -11.47 8.32 -0.35
C PHE A 64 -12.04 9.74 -0.17
N ASP A 65 -12.04 10.28 1.05
CA ASP A 65 -12.70 11.56 1.38
C ASP A 65 -12.44 12.64 0.32
N ASP A 66 -13.50 13.37 -0.05
CA ASP A 66 -13.46 14.47 -1.02
C ASP A 66 -13.04 14.15 -2.47
N LEU A 67 -12.59 12.92 -2.80
CA LEU A 67 -12.24 12.52 -4.18
C LEU A 67 -13.47 12.28 -5.09
N ASN A 68 -14.67 12.21 -4.52
CA ASN A 68 -15.94 12.05 -5.24
C ASN A 68 -16.55 13.40 -5.71
N ARG A 69 -15.92 14.54 -5.39
CA ARG A 69 -16.39 15.86 -5.83
C ARG A 69 -15.90 16.16 -7.25
N LEU A 70 -16.42 15.42 -8.23
CA LEU A 70 -16.06 15.50 -9.65
C LEU A 70 -16.31 16.87 -10.31
N TYR A 71 -17.00 17.80 -9.63
CA TYR A 71 -17.27 19.14 -10.13
C TYR A 71 -16.08 20.12 -10.05
N ARG A 72 -14.94 19.72 -9.46
CA ARG A 72 -13.73 20.56 -9.48
C ARG A 72 -12.72 20.10 -10.54
N PRO A 73 -12.12 21.02 -11.31
CA PRO A 73 -11.12 20.69 -12.32
C PRO A 73 -9.89 19.93 -11.78
N ASP A 74 -9.55 20.13 -10.51
CA ASP A 74 -8.44 19.48 -9.81
C ASP A 74 -8.80 18.08 -9.24
N ALA A 75 -10.10 17.76 -9.17
CA ALA A 75 -10.58 16.50 -8.62
C ALA A 75 -10.27 15.32 -9.54
N THR A 76 -10.34 15.49 -10.87
CA THR A 76 -10.06 14.42 -11.83
C THR A 76 -8.62 13.92 -11.73
N HIS A 77 -7.65 14.84 -11.65
CA HIS A 77 -6.24 14.46 -11.51
C HIS A 77 -5.95 13.80 -10.17
N SER A 78 -6.50 14.35 -9.09
CA SER A 78 -6.35 13.78 -7.74
C SER A 78 -7.00 12.40 -7.63
N ASN A 79 -8.15 12.20 -8.27
CA ASN A 79 -8.84 10.91 -8.33
C ASN A 79 -8.04 9.87 -9.14
N ALA A 80 -7.45 10.27 -10.27
CA ALA A 80 -6.57 9.39 -11.04
C ALA A 80 -5.36 8.93 -10.21
N LEU A 81 -4.71 9.85 -9.49
CA LEU A 81 -3.59 9.51 -8.60
C LEU A 81 -4.02 8.60 -7.45
N ALA A 82 -5.14 8.90 -6.79
CA ALA A 82 -5.68 8.09 -5.71
C ALA A 82 -6.03 6.66 -6.17
N THR A 83 -6.68 6.54 -7.32
CA THR A 83 -7.06 5.25 -7.92
C THR A 83 -5.83 4.46 -8.36
N GLY A 84 -4.83 5.14 -8.94
CA GLY A 84 -3.54 4.55 -9.29
C GLY A 84 -2.84 3.98 -8.06
N LEU A 85 -2.67 4.79 -7.01
CA LEU A 85 -2.02 4.38 -5.77
C LEU A 85 -2.72 3.19 -5.10
N MET A 86 -4.05 3.19 -5.07
CA MET A 86 -4.83 2.06 -4.56
C MET A 86 -4.56 0.79 -5.35
N SER A 87 -4.52 0.88 -6.68
CA SER A 87 -4.30 -0.27 -7.57
C SER A 87 -2.89 -0.84 -7.40
N GLU A 88 -1.88 0.03 -7.26
CA GLU A 88 -0.50 -0.36 -7.01
C GLU A 88 -0.34 -1.07 -5.65
N LEU A 89 -0.97 -0.56 -4.60
CA LEU A 89 -0.97 -1.20 -3.28
C LEU A 89 -1.70 -2.54 -3.28
N ALA A 90 -2.84 -2.64 -3.97
CA ALA A 90 -3.57 -3.89 -4.13
C ALA A 90 -2.71 -4.95 -4.86
N LEU A 91 -2.02 -4.56 -5.93
CA LEU A 91 -1.09 -5.42 -6.65
C LEU A 91 0.07 -5.88 -5.76
N SER A 92 0.69 -4.96 -5.02
CA SER A 92 1.78 -5.28 -4.09
C SER A 92 1.33 -6.27 -3.00
N ARG A 93 0.14 -6.07 -2.43
CA ARG A 93 -0.48 -7.00 -1.48
C ARG A 93 -0.69 -8.39 -2.10
N GLN A 94 -1.21 -8.45 -3.33
CA GLN A 94 -1.42 -9.70 -4.04
C GLN A 94 -0.10 -10.44 -4.30
N GLN A 95 0.95 -9.73 -4.69
CA GLN A 95 2.29 -10.31 -4.89
C GLN A 95 2.86 -10.89 -3.59
N LYS A 96 2.69 -10.22 -2.45
CA LYS A 96 3.08 -10.75 -1.14
C LYS A 96 2.34 -12.05 -0.81
N VAL A 97 1.03 -12.08 -1.03
CA VAL A 97 0.21 -13.29 -0.79
C VAL A 97 0.64 -14.43 -1.71
N ALA A 98 0.89 -14.18 -2.99
CA ALA A 98 1.35 -15.18 -3.94
C ALA A 98 2.71 -15.80 -3.52
N GLN A 99 3.66 -14.97 -3.09
CA GLN A 99 4.96 -15.44 -2.59
C GLN A 99 4.81 -16.33 -1.35
N LEU A 100 3.92 -15.99 -0.42
CA LEU A 100 3.66 -16.81 0.77
C LEU A 100 3.05 -18.17 0.40
N LEU A 101 2.15 -18.22 -0.59
CA LEU A 101 1.58 -19.47 -1.08
C LEU A 101 2.65 -20.36 -1.73
N GLU A 102 3.51 -19.80 -2.59
CA GLU A 102 4.61 -20.56 -3.22
C GLU A 102 5.58 -21.15 -2.20
N ILE A 103 5.91 -20.42 -1.13
CA ILE A 103 6.76 -20.91 -0.05
C ILE A 103 6.07 -22.07 0.65
N THR A 104 4.78 -21.91 0.99
CA THR A 104 3.99 -22.92 1.71
C THR A 104 3.91 -24.22 0.91
N GLU A 105 3.63 -24.15 -0.39
CA GLU A 105 3.58 -25.32 -1.29
C GLU A 105 4.93 -26.05 -1.38
N LYS A 106 6.04 -25.30 -1.43
CA LYS A 106 7.40 -25.87 -1.47
C LYS A 106 7.86 -26.46 -0.13
N THR A 107 7.25 -26.07 0.98
CA THR A 107 7.60 -26.57 2.33
C THR A 107 6.77 -27.75 2.81
N THR A 108 5.78 -28.22 2.05
CA THR A 108 5.08 -29.48 2.35
C THR A 108 6.11 -30.62 2.27
N PRO A 109 6.44 -31.32 3.36
CA PRO A 109 7.37 -32.44 3.28
C PRO A 109 6.75 -33.51 2.36
N PRO A 110 7.53 -34.15 1.47
CA PRO A 110 7.02 -35.32 0.78
C PRO A 110 6.60 -36.31 1.86
N SER A 111 5.32 -36.68 1.86
CA SER A 111 4.80 -37.77 2.67
C SER A 111 5.75 -38.95 2.46
N GLN A 112 6.55 -39.26 3.48
CA GLN A 112 7.28 -40.51 3.52
C GLN A 112 6.22 -41.59 3.78
N ASP A 113 5.56 -42.03 2.71
CA ASP A 113 5.02 -43.39 2.64
C ASP A 113 6.21 -44.35 2.67
N ARG A 114 6.81 -44.47 3.86
CA ARG A 114 7.65 -45.59 4.23
C ARG A 114 6.69 -46.72 4.56
N THR A 115 6.14 -47.34 3.51
CA THR A 115 5.52 -48.65 3.61
C THR A 115 6.62 -49.60 4.08
N LEU A 116 6.69 -49.81 5.39
CA LEU A 116 7.44 -50.87 6.03
C LEU A 116 6.82 -52.21 5.59
N SER A 117 7.10 -52.63 4.37
CA SER A 117 6.93 -54.03 4.00
C SER A 117 8.04 -54.81 4.69
N LEU A 118 7.72 -55.27 5.90
CA LEU A 118 8.32 -56.41 6.56
C LEU A 118 8.31 -57.61 5.61
N GLN A 119 9.33 -57.72 4.77
CA GLN A 119 9.68 -58.97 4.10
C GLN A 119 11.10 -59.38 4.51
N LYS A 120 11.20 -59.75 5.79
CA LYS A 120 12.12 -60.81 6.23
C LYS A 120 11.43 -61.57 7.35
N LEU A 121 10.91 -62.76 7.07
CA LEU A 121 11.07 -63.94 7.91
C LEU A 121 10.45 -65.19 7.23
N ARG A 122 11.38 -66.03 6.76
CA ARG A 122 11.27 -67.48 6.44
C ARG A 122 10.48 -67.91 5.21
#